data_AF-A0A5E4RV81-F1
#
_entry.id   AF-A0A5E4RV81-F1
#
_cell.length_a   1.000
_cell.length_b   1.000
_cell.length_c   1.000
_cell.angle_alpha   90.00
_cell.angle_beta   90.00
_cell.angle_gamma   90.00
#
_symmetry.space_group_name_H-M   'P 1'
#
loop_
_entity.id
_entity.type
_entity.pdbx_description
1 polymer ?
#
loop_
_entity_poly.entity_id
_entity_poly.type
_entity_poly.pdbx_seq_one_letter_code
_entity_poly.pdbx_strand_id
1 'polypeptide(L)'
;MGANLPAPRANVLASITRVSVALVSAVALLTACAGPSPKGEITAATAASATSTTAATTAQPRFNVSRFPIEHYDQDVDHWIRPDAPGYDQPLISTAEQARRFEAFRARYFGTAAGDASPWNGTWLSTSLLNAAGASQIADSQARRVRRFDNSAAGVRKTYGENFQPHSQAWIRAIESNMALVQLDADHADWRYHPRRRGITVDNALVRQLPTSDPAFYDYRQAGEGYPFDALQDSALRPGTPVYTLARSADGAWLLVYSPDLIGWVDARTVASVDERFVATWRAAAQRGLGAIVHADATLADTVPGTLKAIYRTTAPIGTVLPMTRAQDGRQIVMFPVADTQRAAVMRTMPLDASTVVPMPWTLTPHHVAQVMKQMIGRPYGWGNTLFYNDCSAETRSLFAPFGIWLPRHSSDQLRAGQRTDLRQADIDTRLRTLTERGRPLMTLIHIDGHIMLYLGNTQIDGQTVPMTYQNVWGLSPADNNRRNVIGGSVILPLLKTYPEDPEARSLAGKRLFEISVIGDGNADASGDAAHAKSADTPEEMPQ
;
A
#
# COMPACT_ATOMS: atom_id res chain seq x y z
N MET A 1 7.82 46.03 62.42
CA MET A 1 7.76 45.60 63.84
C MET A 1 7.10 44.23 63.83
N GLY A 2 7.84 43.12 63.76
CA GLY A 2 8.67 42.55 64.84
C GLY A 2 7.90 41.33 65.37
N ALA A 3 8.05 40.16 64.75
CA ALA A 3 9.00 39.09 65.12
C ALA A 3 8.55 38.30 66.38
N ASN A 4 8.29 36.99 66.23
CA ASN A 4 9.24 35.98 66.73
C ASN A 4 8.80 34.53 66.44
N LEU A 5 9.81 33.78 65.96
CA LEU A 5 9.91 32.33 65.87
C LEU A 5 9.92 31.68 67.27
N PRO A 6 9.89 30.33 67.33
CA PRO A 6 11.18 29.64 67.46
C PRO A 6 11.30 28.34 66.63
N ALA A 7 12.52 28.11 66.14
CA ALA A 7 13.16 26.80 65.97
C ALA A 7 14.37 26.77 66.95
N PRO A 8 15.27 25.75 67.01
CA PRO A 8 15.31 24.42 66.40
C PRO A 8 15.75 23.30 67.39
N ARG A 9 15.75 22.02 66.98
CA ARG A 9 16.79 21.04 67.37
C ARG A 9 17.00 19.98 66.29
N ALA A 10 18.28 19.71 66.02
CA ALA A 10 18.85 18.80 65.04
C ALA A 10 19.11 17.40 65.63
N ASN A 11 19.19 16.39 64.74
CA ASN A 11 20.09 15.21 64.72
C ASN A 11 19.64 14.32 63.56
N VAL A 12 20.33 14.26 62.41
CA VAL A 12 21.53 13.43 62.08
C VAL A 12 21.28 11.93 62.20
N LEU A 13 21.16 11.25 61.04
CA LEU A 13 21.64 9.90 60.65
C LEU A 13 20.97 9.56 59.29
N ALA A 14 21.61 9.74 58.13
CA ALA A 14 22.68 8.93 57.53
C ALA A 14 22.29 7.45 57.26
N SER A 15 21.80 7.16 56.05
CA SER A 15 21.99 5.87 55.38
C SER A 15 21.81 6.02 53.86
N ILE A 16 22.92 6.31 53.19
CA ILE A 16 23.09 6.18 51.74
C ILE A 16 23.41 4.70 51.47
N THR A 17 22.49 3.97 50.85
CA THR A 17 22.78 2.63 50.35
C THR A 17 23.42 2.74 48.98
N ARG A 18 24.73 2.47 48.94
CA ARG A 18 25.54 2.30 47.74
C ARG A 18 25.00 1.11 46.93
N VAL A 19 24.67 1.32 45.66
CA VAL A 19 24.62 0.22 44.67
C VAL A 19 25.91 0.30 43.87
N SER A 20 26.76 -0.69 44.11
CA SER A 20 28.09 -0.83 43.52
C SER A 20 27.99 -1.15 42.03
N VAL A 21 28.77 -0.40 41.25
CA VAL A 21 29.13 -0.68 39.86
C VAL A 21 29.95 -1.98 39.82
N ALA A 22 29.47 -2.99 39.11
CA ALA A 22 30.26 -4.14 38.70
C ALA A 22 30.48 -4.06 37.18
N LEU A 23 31.69 -3.63 36.81
CA LEU A 23 32.22 -3.64 35.46
C LEU A 23 32.67 -5.08 35.16
N VAL A 24 31.97 -5.79 34.28
CA VAL A 24 32.47 -7.05 33.71
C VAL A 24 32.62 -6.85 32.21
N SER A 25 33.88 -6.78 31.79
CA SER A 25 34.32 -6.80 30.41
C SER A 25 34.03 -8.17 29.79
N ALA A 26 33.22 -8.21 28.73
CA ALA A 26 33.13 -9.34 27.83
C ALA A 26 33.44 -8.85 26.41
N VAL A 27 34.73 -8.90 26.06
CA VAL A 27 35.22 -8.82 24.68
C VAL A 27 35.04 -10.23 24.09
N ALA A 28 34.02 -10.41 23.25
CA ALA A 28 33.89 -11.59 22.41
C ALA A 28 34.27 -11.22 20.98
N LEU A 29 35.34 -11.84 20.50
CA LEU A 29 35.94 -11.65 19.20
C LEU A 29 34.99 -12.03 18.06
N LEU A 30 34.81 -11.12 17.11
CA LEU A 30 34.38 -11.40 15.75
C LEU A 30 35.58 -12.03 15.00
N THR A 31 35.63 -13.36 14.91
CA THR A 31 36.53 -14.05 13.99
C THR A 31 35.83 -14.25 12.66
N ALA A 32 36.32 -13.50 11.66
CA ALA A 32 35.98 -13.62 10.26
C ALA A 32 36.32 -15.02 9.72
N CYS A 33 35.35 -15.66 9.07
CA CYS A 33 35.61 -16.80 8.19
C CYS A 33 36.17 -16.28 6.85
N ALA A 34 37.47 -16.00 6.82
CA ALA A 34 38.23 -15.89 5.57
C ALA A 34 38.97 -17.21 5.36
N GLY A 35 38.45 -18.08 4.50
CA GLY A 35 39.12 -19.31 4.08
C GLY A 35 40.23 -19.00 3.06
N PRO A 36 41.42 -19.61 3.15
CA PRO A 36 42.52 -19.32 2.25
C PRO A 36 42.37 -20.05 0.90
N SER A 37 42.62 -19.32 -0.19
CA SER A 37 42.94 -19.90 -1.49
C SER A 37 44.37 -20.44 -1.48
N PRO A 38 44.65 -21.62 -2.06
CA PRO A 38 45.98 -21.95 -2.53
C PRO A 38 46.04 -21.87 -4.06
N LYS A 39 46.95 -21.02 -4.54
CA LYS A 39 47.56 -21.13 -5.86
C LYS A 39 48.51 -22.33 -5.86
N GLY A 40 48.47 -23.14 -6.92
CA GLY A 40 49.47 -24.15 -7.22
C GLY A 40 49.43 -24.49 -8.70
N GLU A 41 50.45 -24.06 -9.44
CA GLU A 41 50.67 -24.37 -10.85
C GLU A 41 51.34 -25.75 -11.04
N ILE A 42 50.73 -26.54 -11.92
CA ILE A 42 51.29 -27.33 -13.03
C ILE A 42 52.43 -28.33 -12.73
N THR A 43 52.09 -29.62 -12.93
CA THR A 43 52.91 -30.54 -13.75
C THR A 43 52.01 -31.45 -14.58
N ALA A 44 52.24 -31.45 -15.90
CA ALA A 44 51.56 -32.28 -16.88
C ALA A 44 52.07 -33.73 -16.87
N ALA A 45 51.14 -34.68 -17.02
CA ALA A 45 51.43 -36.02 -17.52
C ALA A 45 50.24 -36.49 -18.38
N THR A 46 50.54 -36.75 -19.65
CA THR A 46 49.66 -37.24 -20.70
C THR A 46 49.28 -38.71 -20.50
N ALA A 47 47.99 -39.03 -20.58
CA ALA A 47 47.53 -40.34 -21.03
C ALA A 47 46.14 -40.21 -21.66
N ALA A 48 46.05 -40.55 -22.93
CA ALA A 48 44.81 -40.59 -23.69
C ALA A 48 43.98 -41.82 -23.31
N SER A 49 42.70 -41.62 -23.04
CA SER A 49 41.69 -42.68 -23.16
C SER A 49 40.41 -42.07 -23.75
N ALA A 50 40.07 -42.56 -24.94
CA ALA A 50 38.83 -42.24 -25.61
C ALA A 50 37.68 -42.97 -24.92
N THR A 51 36.80 -42.23 -24.27
CA THR A 51 35.48 -42.71 -23.87
C THR A 51 34.44 -41.70 -24.35
N SER A 52 33.66 -42.17 -25.34
CA SER A 52 32.44 -41.54 -25.83
C SER A 52 31.47 -41.35 -24.67
N THR A 53 31.52 -40.18 -24.04
CA THR A 53 30.52 -39.78 -23.05
C THR A 53 29.49 -38.98 -23.81
N THR A 54 28.35 -39.62 -24.06
CA THR A 54 27.11 -38.93 -24.44
C THR A 54 26.96 -37.74 -23.51
N ALA A 55 27.04 -36.53 -24.07
CA ALA A 55 26.69 -35.31 -23.35
C ALA A 55 25.21 -35.43 -23.00
N ALA A 56 24.91 -36.00 -21.83
CA ALA A 56 23.67 -35.74 -21.15
C ALA A 56 23.65 -34.23 -20.98
N THR A 57 22.87 -33.56 -21.83
CA THR A 57 22.46 -32.18 -21.62
C THR A 57 21.88 -32.17 -20.23
N THR A 58 22.67 -31.75 -19.25
CA THR A 58 22.20 -31.45 -17.91
C THR A 58 21.17 -30.37 -18.14
N ALA A 59 19.89 -30.76 -18.12
CA ALA A 59 18.80 -29.82 -18.20
C ALA A 59 19.09 -28.79 -17.13
N GLN A 60 19.47 -27.57 -17.54
CA GLN A 60 19.63 -26.50 -16.58
C GLN A 60 18.33 -26.45 -15.76
N PRO A 61 18.42 -26.30 -14.43
CA PRO A 61 17.21 -26.16 -13.63
C PRO A 61 16.40 -25.04 -14.28
N ARG A 62 15.24 -25.38 -14.85
CA ARG A 62 14.35 -24.40 -15.44
C ARG A 62 13.82 -23.58 -14.27
N PHE A 63 14.45 -22.44 -14.02
CA PHE A 63 13.87 -21.44 -13.14
C PHE A 63 12.55 -21.03 -13.78
N ASN A 64 11.48 -21.13 -12.99
CA ASN A 64 10.13 -20.71 -13.37
C ASN A 64 10.00 -19.17 -13.42
N VAL A 65 11.11 -18.45 -13.34
CA VAL A 65 11.24 -17.00 -13.40
C VAL A 65 12.41 -16.64 -14.31
N SER A 66 12.17 -15.70 -15.22
CA SER A 66 13.16 -15.04 -16.08
C SER A 66 12.93 -13.53 -16.04
N ARG A 67 13.86 -12.74 -16.57
CA ARG A 67 13.71 -11.28 -16.69
C ARG A 67 13.03 -10.92 -18.01
N PHE A 68 12.05 -10.02 -17.97
CA PHE A 68 11.52 -9.37 -19.16
C PHE A 68 12.40 -8.14 -19.50
N PRO A 69 12.87 -7.97 -20.74
CA PRO A 69 13.77 -6.89 -21.13
C PRO A 69 12.98 -5.58 -21.36
N ILE A 70 12.50 -4.97 -20.28
CA ILE A 70 11.71 -3.73 -20.34
C ILE A 70 12.48 -2.55 -20.97
N GLU A 71 13.81 -2.60 -20.99
CA GLU A 71 14.67 -1.62 -21.65
C GLU A 71 14.45 -1.48 -23.18
N HIS A 72 13.75 -2.42 -23.82
CA HIS A 72 13.34 -2.29 -25.22
C HIS A 72 12.18 -1.30 -25.43
N TYR A 73 11.52 -0.88 -24.36
CA TYR A 73 10.35 -0.02 -24.37
C TYR A 73 10.69 1.35 -23.79
N ASP A 74 10.26 2.43 -24.44
CA ASP A 74 10.54 3.79 -23.98
C ASP A 74 9.85 4.08 -22.65
N GLN A 75 10.64 4.32 -21.60
CA GLN A 75 10.17 4.63 -20.25
C GLN A 75 10.19 6.14 -19.95
N ASP A 76 10.52 6.99 -20.93
CA ASP A 76 10.44 8.45 -20.75
C ASP A 76 8.98 8.90 -20.76
N VAL A 77 8.51 9.40 -19.62
CA VAL A 77 7.16 9.91 -19.46
C VAL A 77 6.86 11.04 -20.46
N ASP A 78 7.84 11.89 -20.80
CA ASP A 78 7.62 13.02 -21.70
C ASP A 78 7.47 12.60 -23.17
N HIS A 79 7.94 11.39 -23.54
CA HIS A 79 7.63 10.81 -24.85
C HIS A 79 6.12 10.57 -24.99
N TRP A 80 5.50 10.03 -23.94
CA TRP A 80 4.10 9.58 -23.97
C TRP A 80 3.11 10.67 -23.53
N ILE A 81 3.55 11.59 -22.67
CA ILE A 81 2.79 12.76 -22.22
C ILE A 81 3.54 14.02 -22.62
N ARG A 82 3.44 14.33 -23.91
CA ARG A 82 4.21 15.38 -24.58
C ARG A 82 4.00 16.77 -23.96
N PRO A 83 5.07 17.42 -23.45
CA PRO A 83 5.00 18.79 -22.93
C PRO A 83 4.61 19.85 -23.96
N ASP A 84 4.82 19.58 -25.26
CA ASP A 84 4.51 20.48 -26.36
C ASP A 84 3.12 20.22 -26.99
N ALA A 85 2.34 19.26 -26.46
CA ALA A 85 1.01 18.97 -26.98
C ALA A 85 0.00 20.10 -26.66
N PRO A 86 -0.92 20.44 -27.58
CA PRO A 86 -1.85 21.57 -27.44
C PRO A 86 -2.90 21.46 -26.30
N GLY A 87 -2.84 20.40 -25.48
CA GLY A 87 -3.68 20.19 -24.31
C GLY A 87 -2.91 19.88 -23.02
N TYR A 88 -1.57 20.06 -23.00
CA TYR A 88 -0.71 19.63 -21.89
C TYR A 88 -1.11 20.23 -20.53
N ASP A 89 -1.51 21.51 -20.52
CA ASP A 89 -1.99 22.22 -19.34
C ASP A 89 -3.51 22.34 -19.25
N GLN A 90 -4.25 21.68 -20.14
CA GLN A 90 -5.73 21.74 -20.13
C GLN A 90 -6.29 20.73 -19.12
N PRO A 91 -7.30 21.12 -18.31
CA PRO A 91 -7.96 20.19 -17.40
C PRO A 91 -8.60 19.00 -18.13
N LEU A 92 -8.35 17.78 -17.64
CA LEU A 92 -8.91 16.53 -18.18
C LEU A 92 -10.39 16.31 -17.77
N ILE A 93 -10.84 17.03 -16.74
CA ILE A 93 -12.22 17.08 -16.26
C ILE A 93 -12.60 18.52 -15.91
N SER A 94 -13.90 18.80 -15.85
CA SER A 94 -14.39 20.12 -15.44
C SER A 94 -14.05 20.40 -13.96
N THR A 95 -13.88 21.67 -13.62
CA THR A 95 -13.66 22.11 -12.23
C THR A 95 -14.78 21.64 -11.30
N ALA A 96 -16.03 21.65 -11.76
CA ALA A 96 -17.18 21.19 -10.98
C ALA A 96 -17.11 19.68 -10.69
N GLU A 97 -16.74 18.88 -11.68
CA GLU A 97 -16.57 17.43 -11.50
C GLU A 97 -15.39 17.13 -10.57
N GLN A 98 -14.27 17.84 -10.73
CA GLN A 98 -13.12 17.67 -9.85
C GLN A 98 -13.44 18.04 -8.40
N ALA A 99 -14.18 19.14 -8.19
CA ALA A 99 -14.64 19.54 -6.87
C ALA A 99 -15.55 18.48 -6.23
N ARG A 100 -16.51 17.93 -6.98
CA ARG A 100 -17.40 16.86 -6.51
C ARG A 100 -16.62 15.61 -6.07
N ARG A 101 -15.64 15.18 -6.87
CA ARG A 101 -14.77 14.04 -6.54
C ARG A 101 -13.91 14.31 -5.31
N PHE A 102 -13.38 15.52 -5.18
CA PHE A 102 -12.60 15.91 -4.01
C PHE A 102 -13.45 15.99 -2.74
N GLU A 103 -14.71 16.42 -2.82
CA GLU A 103 -15.65 16.34 -1.70
C GLU A 103 -15.89 14.89 -1.27
N ALA A 104 -16.09 13.97 -2.22
CA ALA A 104 -16.22 12.54 -1.93
C ALA A 104 -14.95 11.96 -1.27
N PHE A 105 -13.77 12.35 -1.77
CA PHE A 105 -12.48 12.01 -1.16
C PHE A 105 -12.41 12.49 0.30
N ARG A 106 -12.73 13.77 0.54
CA ARG A 106 -12.73 14.37 1.88
C ARG A 106 -13.73 13.71 2.82
N ALA A 107 -14.94 13.42 2.33
CA ALA A 107 -15.98 12.73 3.10
C ALA A 107 -15.49 11.35 3.56
N ARG A 108 -14.75 10.62 2.72
CA ARG A 108 -14.21 9.30 3.05
C ARG A 108 -13.16 9.32 4.16
N TYR A 109 -12.29 10.34 4.20
CA TYR A 109 -11.31 10.48 5.28
C TYR A 109 -11.92 11.10 6.53
N PHE A 110 -12.60 12.24 6.39
CA PHE A 110 -12.88 13.17 7.50
C PHE A 110 -14.35 13.55 7.64
N GLY A 111 -15.23 12.99 6.81
CA GLY A 111 -16.66 13.33 6.77
C GLY A 111 -17.40 13.16 8.09
N THR A 112 -18.55 13.82 8.16
CA THR A 112 -19.41 13.93 9.35
C THR A 112 -20.89 13.82 9.03
N ALA A 113 -21.30 13.82 7.76
CA ALA A 113 -22.69 13.54 7.40
C ALA A 113 -23.02 12.08 7.72
N ALA A 114 -24.29 11.76 7.98
CA ALA A 114 -24.68 10.43 8.46
C ALA A 114 -24.23 9.27 7.54
N GLY A 115 -24.14 9.52 6.22
CA GLY A 115 -23.67 8.56 5.22
C GLY A 115 -22.17 8.59 4.92
N ASP A 116 -21.40 9.50 5.54
CA ASP A 116 -19.96 9.62 5.25
C ASP A 116 -19.20 8.46 5.91
N ALA A 117 -18.61 7.61 5.08
CA ALA A 117 -17.90 6.42 5.53
C ALA A 117 -16.50 6.70 6.13
N SER A 118 -16.40 7.71 7.00
CA SER A 118 -15.17 8.11 7.69
C SER A 118 -14.94 7.30 8.97
N PRO A 119 -13.68 6.91 9.27
CA PRO A 119 -13.33 6.30 10.55
C PRO A 119 -13.58 7.17 11.79
N TRP A 120 -13.78 8.47 11.62
CA TRP A 120 -14.09 9.37 12.73
C TRP A 120 -15.57 9.76 12.81
N ASN A 121 -16.43 9.16 11.98
CA ASN A 121 -17.85 9.42 11.97
C ASN A 121 -18.60 8.38 12.83
N GLY A 122 -18.94 8.78 14.07
CA GLY A 122 -19.65 7.91 15.00
C GLY A 122 -21.03 7.48 14.51
N THR A 123 -21.77 8.38 13.85
CA THR A 123 -23.10 8.07 13.30
C THR A 123 -23.02 6.98 12.23
N TRP A 124 -22.14 7.15 11.24
CA TRP A 124 -21.90 6.14 10.21
C TRP A 124 -21.46 4.81 10.81
N LEU A 125 -20.46 4.84 11.72
CA LEU A 125 -19.95 3.62 12.34
C LEU A 125 -21.05 2.88 13.11
N SER A 126 -21.82 3.57 13.95
CA SER A 126 -22.93 2.97 14.71
C SER A 126 -24.01 2.37 13.82
N THR A 127 -24.35 3.01 12.71
CA THR A 127 -25.42 2.54 11.83
C THR A 127 -24.96 1.42 10.89
N SER A 128 -23.76 1.53 10.32
CA SER A 128 -23.34 0.70 9.18
C SER A 128 -22.37 -0.42 9.54
N LEU A 129 -21.64 -0.33 10.65
CA LEU A 129 -20.57 -1.27 10.99
C LEU A 129 -20.65 -1.83 12.41
N LEU A 130 -20.86 -0.96 13.39
CA LEU A 130 -20.91 -1.26 14.81
C LEU A 130 -22.36 -1.41 15.26
N ASN A 131 -23.04 -2.37 14.62
CA ASN A 131 -24.32 -2.93 15.03
C ASN A 131 -24.15 -4.46 15.17
N ALA A 132 -25.14 -5.17 15.73
CA ALA A 132 -24.99 -6.60 16.02
C ALA A 132 -24.64 -7.45 14.77
N ALA A 133 -25.27 -7.15 13.63
CA ALA A 133 -25.00 -7.85 12.37
C ALA A 133 -23.60 -7.55 11.83
N GLY A 134 -23.17 -6.28 11.87
CA GLY A 134 -21.85 -5.86 11.42
C GLY A 134 -20.73 -6.42 12.30
N ALA A 135 -20.91 -6.45 13.62
CA ALA A 135 -19.96 -7.06 14.55
C ALA A 135 -19.78 -8.56 14.27
N SER A 136 -20.88 -9.30 14.14
CA SER A 136 -20.86 -10.72 13.74
C SER A 136 -20.17 -10.90 12.39
N GLN A 137 -20.47 -10.07 11.39
CA GLN A 137 -19.84 -10.17 10.07
C GLN A 137 -18.33 -9.95 10.11
N ILE A 138 -17.86 -8.99 10.93
CA ILE A 138 -16.42 -8.78 11.13
C ILE A 138 -15.81 -10.00 11.80
N ALA A 139 -16.39 -10.49 12.91
CA ALA A 139 -15.90 -11.67 13.61
C ALA A 139 -15.83 -12.91 12.69
N ASP A 140 -16.88 -13.15 11.91
CA ASP A 140 -16.95 -14.25 10.94
C ASP A 140 -15.90 -14.11 9.84
N SER A 141 -15.66 -12.90 9.34
CA SER A 141 -14.61 -12.63 8.35
C SER A 141 -13.23 -12.93 8.93
N GLN A 142 -12.96 -12.49 10.16
CA GLN A 142 -11.69 -12.78 10.84
C GLN A 142 -11.50 -14.30 11.06
N ALA A 143 -12.55 -15.00 11.50
CA ALA A 143 -12.51 -16.45 11.67
C ALA A 143 -12.33 -17.21 10.35
N ARG A 144 -12.93 -16.74 9.25
CA ARG A 144 -12.69 -17.29 7.90
C ARG A 144 -11.23 -17.12 7.47
N ARG A 145 -10.62 -15.96 7.75
CA ARG A 145 -9.21 -15.71 7.45
C ARG A 145 -8.31 -16.69 8.21
N VAL A 146 -8.54 -16.91 9.51
CA VAL A 146 -7.80 -17.93 10.28
C VAL A 146 -7.88 -19.30 9.60
N ARG A 147 -9.09 -19.77 9.27
CA ARG A 147 -9.29 -21.06 8.60
C ARG A 147 -8.57 -21.15 7.25
N ARG A 148 -8.51 -20.06 6.48
CA ARG A 148 -7.81 -20.01 5.18
C ARG A 148 -6.30 -20.25 5.29
N PHE A 149 -5.71 -19.99 6.45
CA PHE A 149 -4.27 -20.16 6.69
C PHE A 149 -3.94 -21.35 7.60
N ASP A 150 -4.93 -22.17 7.97
CA ASP A 150 -4.71 -23.41 8.70
C ASP A 150 -4.34 -24.56 7.75
N ASN A 151 -3.05 -24.85 7.65
CA ASN A 151 -2.52 -25.96 6.85
C ASN A 151 -3.02 -27.36 7.26
N SER A 152 -3.64 -27.50 8.44
CA SER A 152 -4.23 -28.77 8.89
C SER A 152 -5.68 -28.97 8.45
N ALA A 153 -6.34 -27.90 7.99
CA ALA A 153 -7.73 -27.96 7.53
C ALA A 153 -7.83 -28.53 6.10
N ALA A 154 -8.82 -29.39 5.88
CA ALA A 154 -9.06 -30.01 4.58
C ALA A 154 -9.44 -28.96 3.52
N GLY A 155 -8.88 -29.10 2.32
CA GLY A 155 -9.14 -28.19 1.19
C GLY A 155 -8.44 -26.83 1.26
N VAL A 156 -7.68 -26.55 2.33
CA VAL A 156 -6.88 -25.33 2.44
C VAL A 156 -5.60 -25.47 1.62
N ARG A 157 -5.32 -24.48 0.77
CA ARG A 157 -4.07 -24.39 0.02
C ARG A 157 -2.93 -24.13 1.01
N LYS A 158 -1.94 -25.01 1.03
CA LYS A 158 -0.81 -24.97 1.97
C LYS A 158 0.00 -23.69 1.83
N THR A 159 0.31 -23.07 2.96
CA THR A 159 1.16 -21.87 3.07
C THR A 159 2.46 -22.13 3.82
N TYR A 160 3.47 -21.31 3.55
CA TYR A 160 4.84 -21.44 4.01
C TYR A 160 5.33 -20.13 4.61
N GLY A 161 6.16 -20.22 5.64
CA GLY A 161 6.84 -19.08 6.24
C GLY A 161 8.02 -18.58 5.41
N GLU A 162 8.75 -17.61 5.95
CA GLU A 162 9.94 -16.99 5.35
C GLU A 162 11.09 -17.98 5.09
N ASN A 163 11.10 -19.09 5.82
CA ASN A 163 12.10 -20.16 5.71
C ASN A 163 11.66 -21.29 4.77
N PHE A 164 10.59 -21.09 3.99
CA PHE A 164 9.99 -22.06 3.09
C PHE A 164 9.47 -23.34 3.75
N GLN A 165 9.31 -23.34 5.08
CA GLN A 165 8.67 -24.44 5.80
C GLN A 165 7.16 -24.20 5.90
N PRO A 166 6.32 -25.25 5.82
CA PRO A 166 4.89 -25.11 6.04
C PRO A 166 4.60 -24.57 7.43
N HIS A 167 3.67 -23.63 7.52
CA HIS A 167 3.14 -23.21 8.82
C HIS A 167 2.51 -24.39 9.58
N SER A 168 2.75 -24.43 10.88
CA SER A 168 2.23 -25.47 11.76
C SER A 168 0.83 -25.13 12.27
N GLN A 169 0.09 -26.14 12.74
CA GLN A 169 -1.19 -25.90 13.42
C GLN A 169 -1.01 -25.07 14.70
N ALA A 170 0.12 -25.19 15.39
CA ALA A 170 0.42 -24.41 16.58
C ALA A 170 0.58 -22.92 16.25
N TRP A 171 1.19 -22.59 15.11
CA TRP A 171 1.35 -21.22 14.63
C TRP A 171 0.00 -20.53 14.43
N ILE A 172 -0.91 -21.14 13.67
CA ILE A 172 -2.21 -20.51 13.38
C ILE A 172 -3.10 -20.42 14.63
N ARG A 173 -3.06 -21.43 15.53
CA ARG A 173 -3.80 -21.38 16.81
C ARG A 173 -3.29 -20.29 17.75
N ALA A 174 -1.97 -20.06 17.78
CA ALA A 174 -1.40 -18.97 18.57
C ALA A 174 -1.90 -17.60 18.06
N ILE A 175 -1.95 -17.40 16.75
CA ILE A 175 -2.51 -16.20 16.13
C ILE A 175 -4.00 -16.05 16.48
N GLU A 176 -4.80 -17.11 16.27
CA GLU A 176 -6.25 -17.10 16.56
C GLU A 176 -6.53 -16.75 18.02
N SER A 177 -5.80 -17.35 18.96
CA SER A 177 -5.92 -17.03 20.39
C SER A 177 -5.54 -15.58 20.68
N ASN A 178 -4.50 -15.05 20.02
CA ASN A 178 -4.06 -13.67 20.20
C ASN A 178 -5.03 -12.65 19.56
N MET A 179 -5.82 -13.03 18.55
CA MET A 179 -6.80 -12.12 17.93
C MET A 179 -7.90 -11.67 18.90
N ALA A 180 -8.14 -12.42 19.98
CA ALA A 180 -9.10 -12.08 21.03
C ALA A 180 -10.49 -11.68 20.47
N LEU A 181 -10.98 -12.46 19.49
CA LEU A 181 -12.19 -12.15 18.70
C LEU A 181 -13.47 -12.04 19.53
N VAL A 182 -13.49 -12.56 20.77
CA VAL A 182 -14.60 -12.39 21.73
C VAL A 182 -15.00 -10.93 21.95
N GLN A 183 -14.09 -9.97 21.71
CA GLN A 183 -14.38 -8.53 21.75
C GLN A 183 -15.40 -8.08 20.68
N LEU A 184 -15.58 -8.88 19.64
CA LEU A 184 -16.44 -8.63 18.50
C LEU A 184 -17.72 -9.48 18.51
N ASP A 185 -17.90 -10.34 19.52
CA ASP A 185 -19.09 -11.17 19.65
C ASP A 185 -20.32 -10.28 19.87
N ALA A 186 -21.43 -10.61 19.18
CA ALA A 186 -22.65 -9.80 19.21
C ALA A 186 -23.20 -9.58 20.64
N ASP A 187 -22.98 -10.55 21.54
CA ASP A 187 -23.40 -10.52 22.94
C ASP A 187 -22.51 -9.65 23.84
N HIS A 188 -21.35 -9.21 23.34
CA HIS A 188 -20.41 -8.38 24.08
C HIS A 188 -20.74 -6.89 23.94
N ALA A 189 -21.08 -6.17 25.01
CA ALA A 189 -21.52 -4.76 24.91
C ALA A 189 -20.45 -3.79 24.34
N ASP A 190 -19.17 -4.16 24.43
CA ASP A 190 -18.06 -3.27 24.09
C ASP A 190 -17.81 -3.09 22.58
N TRP A 191 -18.47 -3.79 21.64
CA TRP A 191 -18.26 -3.50 20.20
C TRP A 191 -18.91 -2.19 19.74
N ARG A 192 -19.78 -1.58 20.56
CA ARG A 192 -20.47 -0.32 20.23
C ARG A 192 -19.49 0.83 20.02
N TYR A 193 -19.93 1.83 19.28
CA TYR A 193 -19.12 3.04 19.03
C TYR A 193 -18.66 3.68 20.34
N HIS A 194 -17.36 3.98 20.43
CA HIS A 194 -16.78 4.74 21.52
C HIS A 194 -15.74 5.74 20.97
N PRO A 195 -15.86 7.05 21.28
CA PRO A 195 -15.03 8.10 20.66
C PRO A 195 -13.53 7.94 20.93
N ARG A 196 -13.14 7.31 22.05
CA ARG A 196 -11.74 7.01 22.41
C ARG A 196 -11.07 5.92 21.57
N ARG A 197 -11.82 5.20 20.72
CA ARG A 197 -11.26 4.20 19.79
C ARG A 197 -10.84 4.81 18.45
N ARG A 198 -11.05 6.11 18.26
CA ARG A 198 -10.48 6.83 17.14
C ARG A 198 -8.96 6.90 17.31
N GLY A 199 -8.27 6.76 16.18
CA GLY A 199 -6.84 6.96 16.08
C GLY A 199 -6.45 7.62 14.77
N ILE A 200 -5.15 7.83 14.60
CA ILE A 200 -4.52 8.29 13.36
C ILE A 200 -3.19 7.58 13.18
N THR A 201 -2.83 7.24 11.94
CA THR A 201 -1.51 6.66 11.65
C THR A 201 -0.43 7.73 11.82
N VAL A 202 0.66 7.39 12.50
CA VAL A 202 1.84 8.25 12.74
C VAL A 202 3.07 7.80 11.94
N ASP A 203 2.97 6.63 11.31
CA ASP A 203 3.97 6.04 10.42
C ASP A 203 3.21 5.29 9.30
N ASN A 204 3.93 4.79 8.30
CA ASN A 204 3.37 3.85 7.34
C ASN A 204 3.03 2.53 8.05
N ALA A 205 1.83 2.01 7.81
CA ALA A 205 1.32 0.83 8.49
C ALA A 205 0.94 -0.24 7.48
N LEU A 206 1.66 -1.36 7.47
CA LEU A 206 1.22 -2.54 6.72
C LEU A 206 -0.09 -3.06 7.33
N VAL A 207 -1.10 -3.23 6.49
CA VAL A 207 -2.38 -3.83 6.83
C VAL A 207 -2.35 -5.30 6.47
N ARG A 208 -2.58 -6.12 7.47
CA ARG A 208 -2.43 -7.57 7.45
C ARG A 208 -3.79 -8.26 7.57
N GLN A 209 -3.90 -9.43 6.94
CA GLN A 209 -5.07 -10.30 7.05
C GLN A 209 -5.19 -10.90 8.46
N LEU A 210 -4.05 -11.17 9.12
CA LEU A 210 -3.94 -11.71 10.49
C LEU A 210 -2.88 -10.90 11.28
N PRO A 211 -2.96 -10.84 12.63
CA PRO A 211 -2.05 -10.06 13.46
C PRO A 211 -0.68 -10.75 13.64
N THR A 212 0.08 -10.85 12.56
CA THR A 212 1.45 -11.38 12.55
C THR A 212 2.32 -10.66 11.53
N SER A 213 3.62 -10.56 11.84
CA SER A 213 4.67 -10.13 10.92
C SER A 213 5.17 -11.24 10.01
N ASP A 214 4.87 -12.50 10.35
CA ASP A 214 5.27 -13.65 9.55
C ASP A 214 4.55 -13.60 8.19
N PRO A 215 5.23 -13.96 7.10
CA PRO A 215 4.56 -14.11 5.81
C PRO A 215 3.83 -15.45 5.74
N ALA A 216 2.82 -15.54 4.88
CA ALA A 216 2.25 -16.82 4.46
C ALA A 216 2.28 -16.89 2.93
N PHE A 217 3.39 -17.41 2.40
CA PHE A 217 3.55 -17.62 0.97
C PHE A 217 2.86 -18.91 0.53
N TYR A 218 2.38 -18.97 -0.70
CA TYR A 218 2.14 -20.27 -1.33
C TYR A 218 3.46 -20.88 -1.84
N ASP A 219 3.37 -22.07 -2.42
CA ASP A 219 4.53 -22.86 -2.83
C ASP A 219 5.43 -22.10 -3.81
N TYR A 220 6.62 -21.72 -3.36
CA TYR A 220 7.62 -20.95 -4.12
C TYR A 220 8.09 -21.64 -5.41
N ARG A 221 7.81 -22.93 -5.59
CA ARG A 221 8.10 -23.67 -6.83
C ARG A 221 7.08 -23.40 -7.93
N GLN A 222 5.93 -22.80 -7.58
CA GLN A 222 4.94 -22.33 -8.55
C GLN A 222 5.28 -20.90 -8.96
N ALA A 223 5.23 -20.63 -10.26
CA ALA A 223 5.54 -19.30 -10.78
C ALA A 223 4.47 -18.29 -10.32
N GLY A 224 4.91 -17.13 -9.83
CA GLY A 224 4.00 -16.12 -9.27
C GLY A 224 3.61 -16.37 -7.80
N GLU A 225 4.24 -17.34 -7.15
CA GLU A 225 4.07 -17.63 -5.72
C GLU A 225 5.43 -17.54 -5.00
N GLY A 226 5.44 -17.66 -3.67
CA GLY A 226 6.65 -17.38 -2.88
C GLY A 226 6.88 -15.88 -2.72
N TYR A 227 8.07 -15.48 -2.27
CA TYR A 227 8.43 -14.06 -2.20
C TYR A 227 8.34 -13.40 -3.60
N PRO A 228 7.74 -12.20 -3.74
CA PRO A 228 7.25 -11.30 -2.70
C PRO A 228 5.74 -11.42 -2.36
N PHE A 229 5.05 -12.46 -2.83
CA PHE A 229 3.59 -12.64 -2.73
C PHE A 229 3.11 -13.17 -1.39
N ASP A 230 3.31 -12.38 -0.34
CA ASP A 230 2.80 -12.71 0.98
C ASP A 230 1.26 -12.60 0.99
N ALA A 231 0.58 -13.73 1.09
CA ALA A 231 -0.89 -13.77 1.05
C ALA A 231 -1.56 -13.16 2.30
N LEU A 232 -0.81 -12.88 3.36
CA LEU A 232 -1.29 -12.12 4.51
C LEU A 232 -1.19 -10.60 4.33
N GLN A 233 -0.46 -10.13 3.31
CA GLN A 233 -0.31 -8.70 3.02
C GLN A 233 -1.49 -8.20 2.20
N ASP A 234 -2.23 -7.20 2.71
CA ASP A 234 -3.42 -6.65 2.04
C ASP A 234 -3.14 -5.25 1.44
N SER A 235 -2.60 -4.34 2.26
CA SER A 235 -2.32 -2.96 1.84
C SER A 235 -1.38 -2.25 2.81
N ALA A 236 -1.13 -0.96 2.60
CA ALA A 236 -0.52 -0.07 3.59
C ALA A 236 -1.35 1.21 3.80
N LEU A 237 -1.42 1.67 5.04
CA LEU A 237 -1.92 3.02 5.38
C LEU A 237 -0.74 3.98 5.46
N ARG A 238 -0.95 5.20 4.95
CA ARG A 238 0.04 6.29 4.97
C ARG A 238 -0.05 7.10 6.26
N PRO A 239 0.99 7.82 6.70
CA PRO A 239 0.90 8.72 7.86
C PRO A 239 -0.22 9.75 7.71
N GLY A 240 -0.92 10.07 8.80
CA GLY A 240 -2.05 11.01 8.78
C GLY A 240 -3.41 10.40 8.39
N THR A 241 -3.47 9.09 8.14
CA THR A 241 -4.72 8.39 7.82
C THR A 241 -5.56 8.20 9.10
N PRO A 242 -6.80 8.70 9.15
CA PRO A 242 -7.68 8.49 10.30
C PRO A 242 -8.10 7.01 10.37
N VAL A 243 -8.19 6.45 11.56
CA VAL A 243 -8.63 5.06 11.78
C VAL A 243 -9.57 4.95 12.98
N TYR A 244 -10.32 3.85 13.02
CA TYR A 244 -11.10 3.43 14.17
C TYR A 244 -10.70 2.02 14.57
N THR A 245 -10.29 1.82 15.82
CA THR A 245 -9.95 0.50 16.35
C THR A 245 -11.21 -0.30 16.65
N LEU A 246 -11.35 -1.43 15.96
CA LEU A 246 -12.45 -2.40 16.13
C LEU A 246 -12.13 -3.38 17.25
N ALA A 247 -10.91 -3.92 17.26
CA ALA A 247 -10.41 -4.84 18.27
C ALA A 247 -8.90 -4.67 18.47
N ARG A 248 -8.38 -5.23 19.57
CA ARG A 248 -6.96 -5.27 19.89
C ARG A 248 -6.56 -6.72 20.18
N SER A 249 -5.36 -7.13 19.77
CA SER A 249 -4.82 -8.44 20.14
C SER A 249 -4.64 -8.57 21.66
N ALA A 250 -4.62 -9.79 22.18
CA ALA A 250 -4.50 -10.05 23.62
C ALA A 250 -3.19 -9.49 24.20
N ASP A 251 -2.10 -9.53 23.44
CA ASP A 251 -0.80 -8.94 23.79
C ASP A 251 -0.71 -7.42 23.61
N GLY A 252 -1.73 -6.80 22.99
CA GLY A 252 -1.78 -5.37 22.69
C GLY A 252 -0.92 -4.89 21.52
N ALA A 253 -0.17 -5.78 20.86
CA ALA A 253 0.77 -5.44 19.78
C ALA A 253 0.07 -5.10 18.45
N TRP A 254 -1.17 -5.54 18.25
CA TRP A 254 -1.91 -5.36 17.01
C TRP A 254 -3.27 -4.71 17.23
N LEU A 255 -3.70 -3.92 16.24
CA LEU A 255 -5.02 -3.30 16.16
C LEU A 255 -5.74 -3.79 14.92
N LEU A 256 -6.95 -4.34 15.06
CA LEU A 256 -7.87 -4.47 13.94
C LEU A 256 -8.52 -3.11 13.72
N VAL A 257 -8.26 -2.48 12.58
CA VAL A 257 -8.72 -1.11 12.31
C VAL A 257 -9.66 -1.04 11.12
N TYR A 258 -10.64 -0.15 11.21
CA TYR A 258 -11.37 0.40 10.07
C TYR A 258 -10.67 1.70 9.62
N SER A 259 -10.15 1.73 8.39
CA SER A 259 -9.54 2.92 7.76
C SER A 259 -10.49 3.58 6.73
N PRO A 260 -10.09 4.55 5.91
CA PRO A 260 -10.87 4.95 4.74
C PRO A 260 -10.93 3.84 3.67
N ASP A 261 -9.97 2.91 3.67
CA ASP A 261 -9.76 1.94 2.59
C ASP A 261 -10.37 0.57 2.88
N LEU A 262 -9.95 -0.04 3.98
CA LEU A 262 -10.24 -1.45 4.27
C LEU A 262 -10.33 -1.72 5.78
N ILE A 263 -10.57 -2.98 6.14
CA ILE A 263 -10.48 -3.47 7.52
C ILE A 263 -9.35 -4.49 7.59
N GLY A 264 -8.42 -4.33 8.52
CA GLY A 264 -7.34 -5.28 8.73
C GLY A 264 -6.47 -4.95 9.94
N TRP A 265 -5.51 -5.83 10.22
CA TRP A 265 -4.62 -5.74 11.37
C TRP A 265 -3.41 -4.86 11.06
N VAL A 266 -3.08 -3.94 11.96
CA VAL A 266 -1.89 -3.09 11.88
C VAL A 266 -1.09 -3.16 13.17
N ASP A 267 0.22 -2.95 13.09
CA ASP A 267 1.08 -2.81 14.27
C ASP A 267 0.61 -1.60 15.10
N ALA A 268 0.34 -1.81 16.39
CA ALA A 268 -0.17 -0.77 17.28
C ALA A 268 0.76 0.45 17.41
N ARG A 269 2.06 0.29 17.14
CA ARG A 269 3.06 1.38 17.14
C ARG A 269 2.95 2.31 15.94
N THR A 270 2.19 1.95 14.93
CA THR A 270 1.93 2.81 13.76
C THR A 270 0.71 3.71 13.95
N VAL A 271 -0.10 3.48 14.98
CA VAL A 271 -1.33 4.25 15.26
C VAL A 271 -1.25 4.93 16.62
N ALA A 272 -1.60 6.22 16.67
CA ALA A 272 -1.76 6.97 17.90
C ALA A 272 -3.24 7.22 18.21
N SER A 273 -3.60 7.21 19.49
CA SER A 273 -4.96 7.55 19.93
C SER A 273 -5.23 9.05 19.78
N VAL A 274 -6.48 9.41 19.47
CA VAL A 274 -6.88 10.82 19.31
C VAL A 274 -8.06 11.13 20.23
N ASP A 275 -8.04 12.31 20.84
CA ASP A 275 -9.17 12.84 21.59
C ASP A 275 -10.06 13.73 20.71
N GLU A 276 -11.15 14.24 21.27
CA GLU A 276 -12.10 15.10 20.56
C GLU A 276 -11.46 16.42 20.10
N ARG A 277 -10.55 16.99 20.90
CA ARG A 277 -9.85 18.24 20.58
C ARG A 277 -8.95 18.04 19.36
N PHE A 278 -8.18 16.95 19.33
CA PHE A 278 -7.35 16.57 18.20
C PHE A 278 -8.21 16.41 16.95
N VAL A 279 -9.27 15.61 17.02
CA VAL A 279 -10.17 15.36 15.87
C VAL A 279 -10.77 16.66 15.33
N ALA A 280 -11.27 17.54 16.21
CA ALA A 280 -11.82 18.83 15.81
C ALA A 280 -10.77 19.73 15.14
N THR A 281 -9.57 19.82 15.72
CA THR A 281 -8.47 20.63 15.19
C THR A 281 -8.01 20.11 13.83
N TRP A 282 -7.82 18.79 13.71
CA TRP A 282 -7.39 18.14 12.48
C TRP A 282 -8.43 18.30 11.37
N ARG A 283 -9.71 18.05 11.65
CA ARG A 283 -10.80 18.25 10.68
C ARG A 283 -10.90 19.70 10.23
N ALA A 284 -10.80 20.66 11.14
CA ALA A 284 -10.83 22.08 10.79
C ALA A 284 -9.64 22.48 9.91
N ALA A 285 -8.44 21.93 10.18
CA ALA A 285 -7.27 22.14 9.32
C ALA A 285 -7.46 21.51 7.94
N ALA A 286 -7.93 20.26 7.86
CA ALA A 286 -8.24 19.56 6.62
C ALA A 286 -9.33 20.27 5.79
N GLN A 287 -10.32 20.91 6.44
CA GLN A 287 -11.36 21.69 5.77
C GLN A 287 -10.81 22.99 5.18
N ARG A 288 -9.83 23.62 5.83
CA ARG A 288 -9.17 24.82 5.29
C ARG A 288 -8.26 24.51 4.11
N GLY A 289 -7.60 23.36 4.13
CA GLY A 289 -6.72 22.93 3.05
C GLY A 289 -6.10 21.57 3.31
N LEU A 290 -6.02 20.78 2.25
CA LEU A 290 -5.25 19.54 2.20
C LEU A 290 -4.11 19.71 1.20
N GLY A 291 -3.01 19.01 1.47
CA GLY A 291 -1.90 18.83 0.55
C GLY A 291 -1.65 17.35 0.31
N ALA A 292 -1.22 17.01 -0.90
CA ALA A 292 -0.80 15.66 -1.27
C ALA A 292 0.70 15.62 -1.56
N ILE A 293 1.37 14.60 -1.04
CA ILE A 293 2.76 14.32 -1.41
C ILE A 293 2.82 13.82 -2.85
N VAL A 294 3.68 14.44 -3.65
CA VAL A 294 3.93 14.11 -5.07
C VAL A 294 5.37 13.69 -5.35
N HIS A 295 6.26 13.83 -4.37
CA HIS A 295 7.62 13.29 -4.43
C HIS A 295 7.66 11.85 -3.90
N ALA A 296 8.50 11.03 -4.52
CA ALA A 296 8.68 9.60 -4.26
C ALA A 296 8.58 9.23 -2.76
N ASP A 297 9.40 9.89 -1.93
CA ASP A 297 9.47 9.66 -0.49
C ASP A 297 9.81 10.98 0.21
N ALA A 298 8.81 11.62 0.83
CA ALA A 298 8.98 12.88 1.55
C ALA A 298 9.32 12.62 3.03
N THR A 299 10.45 13.15 3.51
CA THR A 299 10.81 13.02 4.92
C THR A 299 9.95 13.94 5.79
N LEU A 300 9.28 13.38 6.79
CA LEU A 300 8.59 14.13 7.84
C LEU A 300 9.44 14.14 9.11
N ALA A 301 9.77 15.33 9.59
CA ALA A 301 10.60 15.55 10.76
C ALA A 301 10.11 16.77 11.56
N ASP A 302 10.32 16.75 12.88
CA ASP A 302 10.06 17.89 13.75
C ASP A 302 11.26 18.18 14.66
N THR A 303 11.29 19.37 15.24
CA THR A 303 12.23 19.70 16.32
C THR A 303 11.45 19.70 17.63
N VAL A 304 11.85 18.85 18.56
CA VAL A 304 11.21 18.77 19.89
C VAL A 304 11.49 20.06 20.66
N PRO A 305 10.51 20.66 21.35
CA PRO A 305 10.76 21.83 22.19
C PRO A 305 11.92 21.60 23.16
N GLY A 306 12.90 22.52 23.16
CA GLY A 306 14.12 22.40 23.98
C GLY A 306 15.28 21.65 23.31
N THR A 307 15.13 21.17 22.07
CA THR A 307 16.24 20.62 21.28
C THR A 307 16.54 21.50 20.06
N LEU A 308 17.75 21.35 19.50
CA LEU A 308 18.18 22.06 18.28
C LEU A 308 18.18 21.18 17.03
N LYS A 309 18.07 19.85 17.20
CA LYS A 309 18.19 18.88 16.11
C LYS A 309 16.82 18.37 15.71
N ALA A 310 16.52 18.45 14.42
CA ALA A 310 15.35 17.81 13.85
C ALA A 310 15.44 16.28 14.00
N ILE A 311 14.32 15.67 14.36
CA ILE A 311 14.17 14.23 14.54
C ILE A 311 13.30 13.71 13.40
N TYR A 312 13.84 12.75 12.65
CA TYR A 312 13.06 11.98 11.67
C TYR A 312 11.89 11.27 12.37
N ARG A 313 10.70 11.36 11.80
CA ARG A 313 9.49 10.72 12.33
C ARG A 313 9.00 9.60 11.44
N THR A 314 8.87 9.88 10.15
CA THR A 314 8.39 8.94 9.16
C THR A 314 8.73 9.47 7.77
N THR A 315 8.66 8.59 6.78
CA THR A 315 8.58 8.95 5.36
C THR A 315 7.12 8.98 4.95
N ALA A 316 6.75 9.91 4.09
CA ALA A 316 5.43 10.00 3.48
C ALA A 316 5.57 9.68 1.98
N PRO A 317 5.03 8.55 1.50
CA PRO A 317 5.07 8.21 0.08
C PRO A 317 4.05 9.06 -0.72
N ILE A 318 4.16 9.01 -2.05
CA ILE A 318 3.21 9.65 -2.97
C ILE A 318 1.76 9.27 -2.64
N GLY A 319 0.87 10.26 -2.67
CA GLY A 319 -0.53 10.12 -2.31
C GLY A 319 -0.79 10.16 -0.80
N THR A 320 0.22 10.44 0.04
CA THR A 320 -0.01 10.83 1.44
C THR A 320 -0.74 12.17 1.49
N VAL A 321 -1.82 12.25 2.27
CA VAL A 321 -2.68 13.44 2.37
C VAL A 321 -2.64 13.99 3.78
N LEU A 322 -2.26 15.27 3.90
CA LEU A 322 -2.07 15.96 5.18
C LEU A 322 -2.75 17.34 5.12
N PRO A 323 -3.27 17.86 6.25
CA PRO A 323 -3.68 19.26 6.34
C PRO A 323 -2.51 20.18 5.98
N MET A 324 -2.79 21.20 5.18
CA MET A 324 -1.77 22.08 4.63
C MET A 324 -2.23 23.53 4.64
N THR A 325 -1.29 24.43 4.90
CA THR A 325 -1.47 25.88 4.76
C THR A 325 -0.29 26.47 3.99
N ARG A 326 -0.38 27.74 3.60
CA ARG A 326 0.73 28.46 2.98
C ARG A 326 1.28 29.50 3.95
N ALA A 327 2.61 29.50 4.11
CA ALA A 327 3.31 30.59 4.79
C ALA A 327 3.32 31.85 3.92
N GLN A 328 3.60 33.01 4.53
CA GLN A 328 3.66 34.29 3.81
C GLN A 328 4.77 34.31 2.74
N ASP A 329 5.83 33.53 2.93
CA ASP A 329 6.95 33.38 1.99
C ASP A 329 6.67 32.37 0.86
N GLY A 330 5.45 31.83 0.77
CA GLY A 330 5.02 30.91 -0.29
C GLY A 330 5.29 29.43 -0.01
N ARG A 331 6.04 29.07 1.04
CA ARG A 331 6.27 27.66 1.40
C ARG A 331 4.98 26.98 1.84
N GLN A 332 4.83 25.71 1.48
CA GLN A 332 3.73 24.90 1.96
C GLN A 332 4.06 24.39 3.37
N ILE A 333 3.18 24.64 4.35
CA ILE A 333 3.33 24.13 5.71
C ILE A 333 2.34 22.98 5.88
N VAL A 334 2.86 21.76 6.04
CA VAL A 334 2.03 20.57 6.32
C VAL A 334 1.93 20.33 7.82
N MET A 335 0.78 19.80 8.25
CA MET A 335 0.56 19.31 9.59
C MET A 335 0.53 17.78 9.58
N PHE A 336 1.33 17.14 10.41
CA PHE A 336 1.43 15.67 10.50
C PHE A 336 1.37 15.20 11.97
N PRO A 337 0.91 13.98 12.24
CA PRO A 337 0.80 13.47 13.59
C PRO A 337 2.07 12.73 14.01
N VAL A 338 2.46 12.87 15.28
CA VAL A 338 3.46 12.04 15.95
C VAL A 338 2.84 11.43 17.20
N ALA A 339 3.35 10.29 17.67
CA ALA A 339 2.93 9.70 18.94
C ALA A 339 3.79 10.25 20.08
N ASP A 340 3.15 10.64 21.19
CA ASP A 340 3.86 10.88 22.45
C ASP A 340 4.20 9.57 23.19
N THR A 341 4.77 9.69 24.39
CA THR A 341 5.14 8.55 25.24
C THR A 341 3.96 7.70 25.71
N GLN A 342 2.74 8.25 25.67
CA GLN A 342 1.49 7.57 26.00
C GLN A 342 0.77 7.08 24.74
N ARG A 343 1.39 7.20 23.56
CA ARG A 343 0.79 6.87 22.27
C ARG A 343 -0.46 7.70 21.94
N ALA A 344 -0.59 8.89 22.51
CA ALA A 344 -1.55 9.89 22.07
C ALA A 344 -0.95 10.72 20.93
N ALA A 345 -1.78 11.12 19.98
CA ALA A 345 -1.34 11.86 18.81
C ALA A 345 -1.08 13.32 19.16
N VAL A 346 0.05 13.85 18.70
CA VAL A 346 0.41 15.25 18.80
C VAL A 346 0.66 15.80 17.41
N MET A 347 0.07 16.96 17.11
CA MET A 347 0.27 17.63 15.83
C MET A 347 1.65 18.30 15.77
N ARG A 348 2.33 18.15 14.65
CA ARG A 348 3.56 18.86 14.29
C ARG A 348 3.39 19.50 12.93
N THR A 349 4.17 20.53 12.68
CA THR A 349 4.18 21.24 11.40
C THR A 349 5.57 21.37 10.86
N MET A 350 5.73 21.27 9.55
CA MET A 350 6.99 21.57 8.88
C MET A 350 6.75 22.19 7.50
N PRO A 351 7.66 23.04 7.03
CA PRO A 351 7.65 23.48 5.64
C PRO A 351 8.06 22.33 4.71
N LEU A 352 7.45 22.28 3.54
CA LEU A 352 7.83 21.45 2.41
C LEU A 352 7.82 22.28 1.13
N ASP A 353 8.65 21.90 0.17
CA ASP A 353 8.74 22.55 -1.12
C ASP A 353 7.57 22.17 -2.03
N ALA A 354 7.24 23.02 -3.00
CA ALA A 354 6.15 22.79 -3.95
C ALA A 354 6.40 21.58 -4.89
N SER A 355 7.65 21.12 -5.00
CA SER A 355 8.00 19.87 -5.70
C SER A 355 7.71 18.62 -4.86
N THR A 356 7.50 18.78 -3.56
CA THR A 356 7.25 17.67 -2.62
C THR A 356 5.77 17.54 -2.27
N VAL A 357 5.09 18.66 -2.05
CA VAL A 357 3.66 18.71 -1.69
C VAL A 357 2.93 19.76 -2.51
N VAL A 358 1.74 19.40 -3.00
CA VAL A 358 0.85 20.28 -3.76
C VAL A 358 -0.49 20.45 -3.06
N PRO A 359 -1.17 21.60 -3.20
CA PRO A 359 -2.53 21.77 -2.68
C PRO A 359 -3.50 20.82 -3.36
N MET A 360 -4.49 20.34 -2.60
CA MET A 360 -5.55 19.48 -3.11
C MET A 360 -6.87 20.25 -3.30
N PRO A 361 -7.62 19.97 -4.37
CA PRO A 361 -7.19 19.14 -5.50
C PRO A 361 -6.21 19.93 -6.37
N TRP A 362 -5.10 19.30 -6.78
CA TRP A 362 -4.27 19.86 -7.84
C TRP A 362 -5.03 19.74 -9.16
N THR A 363 -4.95 20.72 -10.06
CA THR A 363 -5.70 20.67 -11.32
C THR A 363 -5.29 19.42 -12.10
N LEU A 364 -6.24 18.57 -12.49
CA LEU A 364 -5.94 17.35 -13.23
C LEU A 364 -5.64 17.67 -14.70
N THR A 365 -4.37 17.84 -15.04
CA THR A 365 -3.87 18.10 -16.40
C THR A 365 -2.87 17.01 -16.80
N PRO A 366 -2.62 16.79 -18.09
CA PRO A 366 -1.53 15.92 -18.53
C PRO A 366 -0.18 16.28 -17.91
N HIS A 367 0.13 17.58 -17.81
CA HIS A 367 1.34 18.09 -17.18
C HIS A 367 1.51 17.61 -15.73
N HIS A 368 0.50 17.83 -14.89
CA HIS A 368 0.62 17.46 -13.48
C HIS A 368 0.61 15.92 -13.32
N VAL A 369 -0.11 15.18 -14.16
CA VAL A 369 -0.04 13.70 -14.17
C VAL A 369 1.36 13.22 -14.52
N ALA A 370 1.99 13.81 -15.55
CA ALA A 370 3.38 13.51 -15.92
C ALA A 370 4.36 13.80 -14.79
N GLN A 371 4.18 14.91 -14.06
CA GLN A 371 5.04 15.25 -12.91
C GLN A 371 4.99 14.20 -11.80
N VAL A 372 3.80 13.70 -11.45
CA VAL A 372 3.65 12.63 -10.45
C VAL A 372 4.21 11.31 -11.00
N MET A 373 3.89 10.97 -12.26
CA MET A 373 4.33 9.73 -12.90
C MET A 373 5.86 9.62 -12.97
N LYS A 374 6.57 10.72 -13.24
CA LYS A 374 8.05 10.75 -13.23
C LYS A 374 8.67 10.39 -11.88
N GLN A 375 7.94 10.59 -10.78
CA GLN A 375 8.39 10.22 -9.43
C GLN A 375 8.08 8.76 -9.07
N MET A 376 7.26 8.09 -9.88
CA MET A 376 6.75 6.74 -9.63
C MET A 376 7.32 5.69 -10.59
N ILE A 377 7.60 6.07 -11.83
CA ILE A 377 8.12 5.17 -12.86
C ILE A 377 9.47 4.55 -12.45
N GLY A 378 9.65 3.27 -12.74
CA GLY A 378 10.82 2.48 -12.35
C GLY A 378 10.84 1.99 -10.90
N ARG A 379 9.90 2.42 -10.04
CA ARG A 379 9.82 1.91 -8.65
C ARG A 379 9.45 0.42 -8.65
N PRO A 380 9.99 -0.38 -7.70
CA PRO A 380 9.68 -1.79 -7.59
C PRO A 380 8.19 -2.08 -7.37
N TYR A 381 7.77 -3.26 -7.81
CA TYR A 381 6.45 -3.82 -7.49
C TYR A 381 6.43 -4.37 -6.05
N GLY A 382 5.44 -3.97 -5.26
CA GLY A 382 5.21 -4.46 -3.90
C GLY A 382 3.81 -5.03 -3.74
N TRP A 383 3.69 -6.37 -3.77
CA TRP A 383 2.42 -7.07 -3.52
C TRP A 383 1.77 -6.59 -2.23
N GLY A 384 0.52 -6.09 -2.30
CA GLY A 384 -0.19 -5.64 -1.11
C GLY A 384 0.48 -4.46 -0.39
N ASN A 385 1.33 -3.70 -1.08
CA ASN A 385 2.27 -2.73 -0.50
C ASN A 385 3.42 -3.29 0.35
N THR A 386 3.85 -4.52 0.11
CA THR A 386 5.07 -5.08 0.72
C THR A 386 6.25 -4.13 0.55
N LEU A 387 6.99 -3.88 1.63
CA LEU A 387 8.08 -2.88 1.71
C LEU A 387 7.65 -1.43 1.40
N PHE A 388 6.36 -1.12 1.48
CA PHE A 388 5.76 0.18 1.12
C PHE A 388 5.93 0.59 -0.34
N TYR A 389 6.29 -0.34 -1.22
CA TYR A 389 6.14 -0.14 -2.66
C TYR A 389 4.67 -0.28 -3.07
N ASN A 390 4.32 0.12 -4.27
CA ASN A 390 2.96 -0.06 -4.78
C ASN A 390 2.84 -1.39 -5.53
N ASP A 391 1.66 -2.00 -5.47
CA ASP A 391 1.19 -2.91 -6.52
C ASP A 391 0.38 -2.12 -7.57
N CYS A 392 -0.24 -2.82 -8.52
CA CYS A 392 -0.96 -2.21 -9.64
C CYS A 392 -2.06 -1.21 -9.22
N SER A 393 -2.85 -1.55 -8.21
CA SER A 393 -3.99 -0.73 -7.78
C SER A 393 -3.57 0.33 -6.76
N ALA A 394 -2.55 0.06 -5.94
CA ALA A 394 -1.94 1.09 -5.12
C ALA A 394 -1.23 2.16 -5.96
N GLU A 395 -0.68 1.78 -7.11
CA GLU A 395 -0.03 2.69 -8.06
C GLU A 395 -1.03 3.72 -8.62
N THR A 396 -2.13 3.27 -9.22
CA THR A 396 -3.17 4.16 -9.74
C THR A 396 -3.74 5.04 -8.63
N ARG A 397 -4.01 4.49 -7.44
CA ARG A 397 -4.49 5.26 -6.30
C ARG A 397 -3.49 6.36 -5.87
N SER A 398 -2.20 6.05 -5.83
CA SER A 398 -1.16 7.03 -5.50
C SER A 398 -1.09 8.14 -6.55
N LEU A 399 -1.18 7.78 -7.82
CA LEU A 399 -1.17 8.72 -8.95
C LEU A 399 -2.38 9.67 -8.92
N PHE A 400 -3.58 9.18 -8.61
CA PHE A 400 -4.81 9.98 -8.63
C PHE A 400 -5.09 10.79 -7.36
N ALA A 401 -4.45 10.45 -6.24
CA ALA A 401 -4.70 11.11 -4.95
C ALA A 401 -4.45 12.64 -4.96
N PRO A 402 -3.35 13.18 -5.53
CA PRO A 402 -3.11 14.64 -5.56
C PRO A 402 -4.21 15.45 -6.25
N PHE A 403 -4.93 14.83 -7.18
CA PHE A 403 -6.01 15.45 -7.95
C PHE A 403 -7.37 15.38 -7.23
N GLY A 404 -7.41 14.82 -6.01
CA GLY A 404 -8.64 14.65 -5.24
C GLY A 404 -9.56 13.56 -5.79
N ILE A 405 -9.05 12.66 -6.63
CA ILE A 405 -9.82 11.55 -7.18
C ILE A 405 -9.57 10.31 -6.31
N TRP A 406 -10.60 9.92 -5.56
CA TRP A 406 -10.56 8.71 -4.75
C TRP A 406 -10.67 7.47 -5.65
N LEU A 407 -9.72 6.55 -5.50
CA LEU A 407 -9.80 5.20 -6.04
C LEU A 407 -9.81 4.18 -4.90
N PRO A 408 -10.74 3.20 -4.93
CA PRO A 408 -10.71 2.04 -4.04
C PRO A 408 -9.38 1.28 -4.06
N ARG A 409 -9.12 0.52 -3.00
CA ARG A 409 -7.88 -0.24 -2.83
C ARG A 409 -7.72 -1.37 -3.84
N HIS A 410 -8.81 -2.10 -4.11
CA HIS A 410 -8.80 -3.31 -4.94
C HIS A 410 -9.05 -2.97 -6.41
N SER A 411 -8.36 -3.66 -7.32
CA SER A 411 -8.39 -3.36 -8.76
C SER A 411 -9.79 -3.49 -9.36
N SER A 412 -10.57 -4.50 -8.95
CA SER A 412 -11.94 -4.69 -9.44
C SER A 412 -12.86 -3.53 -9.08
N ASP A 413 -12.68 -2.97 -7.89
CA ASP A 413 -13.47 -1.88 -7.36
C ASP A 413 -13.12 -0.53 -8.00
N GLN A 414 -11.90 -0.35 -8.49
CA GLN A 414 -11.47 0.90 -9.13
C GLN A 414 -12.26 1.24 -10.41
N LEU A 415 -12.85 0.24 -11.07
CA LEU A 415 -13.71 0.47 -12.22
C LEU A 415 -14.96 1.31 -11.88
N ARG A 416 -15.36 1.40 -10.60
CA ARG A 416 -16.47 2.24 -10.15
C ARG A 416 -16.18 3.74 -10.25
N ALA A 417 -14.92 4.13 -10.42
CA ALA A 417 -14.52 5.53 -10.52
C ALA A 417 -15.00 6.23 -11.81
N GLY A 418 -15.38 5.46 -12.84
CA GLY A 418 -15.76 5.96 -14.15
C GLY A 418 -16.86 5.12 -14.81
N GLN A 419 -17.11 5.40 -16.08
CA GLN A 419 -18.08 4.65 -16.89
C GLN A 419 -17.47 3.32 -17.34
N ARG A 420 -17.98 2.21 -16.77
CA ARG A 420 -17.51 0.86 -17.08
C ARG A 420 -18.05 0.35 -18.42
N THR A 421 -17.17 -0.26 -19.22
CA THR A 421 -17.51 -1.07 -20.39
C THR A 421 -16.91 -2.46 -20.20
N ASP A 422 -17.77 -3.48 -20.20
CA ASP A 422 -17.39 -4.88 -20.08
C ASP A 422 -17.09 -5.47 -21.47
N LEU A 423 -15.87 -6.00 -21.66
CA LEU A 423 -15.40 -6.58 -22.91
C LEU A 423 -14.95 -8.04 -22.73
N ARG A 424 -15.45 -8.73 -21.69
CA ARG A 424 -15.14 -10.15 -21.42
C ARG A 424 -15.41 -11.06 -22.61
N GLN A 425 -16.51 -10.82 -23.33
CA GLN A 425 -16.94 -11.62 -24.48
C GLN A 425 -16.32 -11.18 -25.81
N ALA A 426 -15.56 -10.09 -25.83
CA ALA A 426 -14.90 -9.60 -27.04
C ALA A 426 -13.57 -10.32 -27.28
N ASP A 427 -13.18 -10.49 -28.55
CA ASP A 427 -11.84 -10.94 -28.91
C ASP A 427 -10.79 -9.85 -28.72
N ILE A 428 -9.52 -10.21 -28.85
CA ILE A 428 -8.40 -9.27 -28.62
C ILE A 428 -8.45 -8.07 -29.57
N ASP A 429 -8.87 -8.27 -30.80
CA ASP A 429 -8.92 -7.22 -31.82
C ASP A 429 -10.01 -6.19 -31.51
N THR A 430 -11.19 -6.68 -31.10
CA THR A 430 -12.31 -5.84 -30.68
C THR A 430 -11.98 -5.11 -29.39
N ARG A 431 -11.28 -5.75 -28.44
CA ARG A 431 -10.83 -5.10 -27.19
C ARG A 431 -9.88 -3.94 -27.47
N LEU A 432 -8.82 -4.20 -28.24
CA LEU A 432 -7.83 -3.17 -28.59
C LEU A 432 -8.48 -2.05 -29.39
N ARG A 433 -9.31 -2.37 -30.39
CA ARG A 433 -10.05 -1.37 -31.18
C ARG A 433 -10.97 -0.52 -30.31
N THR A 434 -11.73 -1.14 -29.41
CA THR A 434 -12.61 -0.42 -28.49
C THR A 434 -11.82 0.53 -27.60
N LEU A 435 -10.66 0.10 -27.08
CA LEU A 435 -9.78 0.95 -26.30
C LEU A 435 -9.21 2.10 -27.15
N THR A 436 -8.78 1.86 -28.38
CA THR A 436 -8.26 2.94 -29.26
C THR A 436 -9.33 3.96 -29.63
N GLU A 437 -10.59 3.54 -29.80
CA GLU A 437 -11.69 4.40 -30.26
C GLU A 437 -12.41 5.12 -29.11
N ARG A 438 -12.52 4.47 -27.94
CA ARG A 438 -13.33 4.96 -26.81
C ARG A 438 -12.51 5.30 -25.58
N GLY A 439 -11.25 4.86 -25.52
CA GLY A 439 -10.34 5.20 -24.42
C GLY A 439 -10.02 6.69 -24.43
N ARG A 440 -9.95 7.28 -23.23
CA ARG A 440 -9.48 8.64 -23.01
C ARG A 440 -8.10 8.57 -22.34
N PRO A 441 -7.02 9.04 -23.00
CA PRO A 441 -5.69 9.05 -22.43
C PRO A 441 -5.68 9.69 -21.03
N LEU A 442 -4.95 9.08 -20.09
CA LEU A 442 -4.83 9.48 -18.69
C LEU A 442 -6.12 9.41 -17.86
N MET A 443 -7.23 8.97 -18.46
CA MET A 443 -8.55 8.93 -17.83
C MET A 443 -9.23 7.56 -17.93
N THR A 444 -8.65 6.59 -18.64
CA THR A 444 -9.20 5.23 -18.75
C THR A 444 -8.38 4.23 -17.96
N LEU A 445 -9.01 3.60 -16.97
CA LEU A 445 -8.47 2.42 -16.28
C LEU A 445 -8.86 1.16 -17.05
N ILE A 446 -7.93 0.22 -17.17
CA ILE A 446 -8.14 -1.08 -17.82
C ILE A 446 -7.92 -2.15 -16.76
N HIS A 447 -8.94 -2.96 -16.49
CA HIS A 447 -8.89 -4.05 -15.53
C HIS A 447 -8.93 -5.39 -16.27
N ILE A 448 -7.98 -6.24 -15.94
CA ILE A 448 -7.86 -7.62 -16.42
C ILE A 448 -7.73 -8.55 -15.21
N ASP A 449 -7.65 -9.87 -15.42
CA ASP A 449 -7.58 -10.85 -14.32
C ASP A 449 -6.42 -10.51 -13.35
N GLY A 450 -6.76 -9.99 -12.15
CA GLY A 450 -5.82 -9.67 -11.09
C GLY A 450 -4.91 -8.45 -11.34
N HIS A 451 -5.21 -7.60 -12.33
CA HIS A 451 -4.34 -6.46 -12.67
C HIS A 451 -5.09 -5.25 -13.21
N ILE A 452 -4.58 -4.05 -12.93
CA ILE A 452 -5.12 -2.78 -13.41
C ILE A 452 -4.02 -1.86 -13.92
N MET A 453 -4.35 -1.07 -14.94
CA MET A 453 -3.42 -0.17 -15.61
C MET A 453 -4.12 1.08 -16.13
N LEU A 454 -3.36 2.15 -16.34
CA LEU A 454 -3.82 3.41 -16.90
C LEU A 454 -3.51 3.47 -18.40
N TYR A 455 -4.49 3.79 -19.22
CA TYR A 455 -4.31 4.04 -20.64
C TYR A 455 -3.63 5.39 -20.90
N LEU A 456 -2.56 5.41 -21.71
CA LEU A 456 -1.79 6.61 -22.05
C LEU A 456 -2.08 7.19 -23.43
N GLY A 457 -2.90 6.52 -24.24
CA GLY A 457 -3.11 6.87 -25.64
C GLY A 457 -2.55 5.81 -26.58
N ASN A 458 -2.40 6.18 -27.85
CA ASN A 458 -2.00 5.25 -28.91
C ASN A 458 -0.67 5.66 -29.53
N THR A 459 0.04 4.69 -30.07
CA THR A 459 1.21 4.90 -30.92
C THR A 459 1.15 4.03 -32.18
N GLN A 460 2.08 4.23 -33.11
CA GLN A 460 2.24 3.38 -34.29
C GLN A 460 3.42 2.43 -34.08
N ILE A 461 3.18 1.12 -34.18
CA ILE A 461 4.21 0.08 -34.20
C ILE A 461 3.96 -0.78 -35.43
N ASP A 462 4.93 -0.88 -36.33
CA ASP A 462 4.82 -1.63 -37.59
C ASP A 462 3.56 -1.30 -38.42
N GLY A 463 3.17 -0.02 -38.44
CA GLY A 463 1.99 0.48 -39.13
C GLY A 463 0.65 0.15 -38.47
N GLN A 464 0.67 -0.42 -37.26
CA GLN A 464 -0.52 -0.70 -36.46
C GLN A 464 -0.68 0.30 -35.31
N THR A 465 -1.91 0.71 -35.06
CA THR A 465 -2.25 1.54 -33.91
C THR A 465 -2.27 0.68 -32.64
N VAL A 466 -1.38 0.97 -31.70
CA VAL A 466 -1.20 0.19 -30.47
C VAL A 466 -1.52 1.05 -29.24
N PRO A 467 -2.42 0.61 -28.34
CA PRO A 467 -2.63 1.23 -27.04
C PRO A 467 -1.40 1.15 -26.13
N MET A 468 -1.04 2.27 -25.53
CA MET A 468 0.01 2.38 -24.52
C MET A 468 -0.59 2.44 -23.12
N THR A 469 0.12 1.86 -22.15
CA THR A 469 -0.34 1.82 -20.75
C THR A 469 0.77 2.14 -19.77
N TYR A 470 0.41 2.75 -18.65
CA TYR A 470 1.22 2.88 -17.45
C TYR A 470 0.71 1.94 -16.37
N GLN A 471 1.61 1.18 -15.74
CA GLN A 471 1.24 0.14 -14.80
C GLN A 471 2.40 -0.27 -13.90
N ASN A 472 2.09 -0.67 -12.67
CA ASN A 472 3.04 -1.38 -11.81
C ASN A 472 2.73 -2.88 -11.86
N VAL A 473 3.58 -3.64 -12.53
CA VAL A 473 3.32 -5.05 -12.90
C VAL A 473 4.46 -5.96 -12.45
N TRP A 474 4.11 -7.12 -11.89
CA TRP A 474 5.12 -8.10 -11.52
C TRP A 474 5.77 -8.75 -12.73
N GLY A 475 5.00 -9.35 -13.63
CA GLY A 475 5.53 -10.02 -14.80
C GLY A 475 4.47 -10.62 -15.69
N LEU A 476 4.90 -11.03 -16.88
CA LEU A 476 4.06 -11.69 -17.87
C LEU A 476 4.12 -13.21 -17.70
N SER A 477 3.03 -13.91 -18.00
CA SER A 477 2.94 -15.37 -17.95
C SER A 477 2.43 -15.96 -19.26
N PRO A 478 2.87 -17.17 -19.65
CA PRO A 478 2.19 -17.95 -20.68
C PRO A 478 0.80 -18.41 -20.21
N ALA A 479 0.01 -18.95 -21.12
CA ALA A 479 -1.37 -19.35 -20.84
C ALA A 479 -1.50 -20.47 -19.78
N ASP A 480 -0.53 -21.39 -19.70
CA ASP A 480 -0.47 -22.46 -18.70
C ASP A 480 0.11 -22.01 -17.35
N ASN A 481 0.52 -20.73 -17.27
CA ASN A 481 1.02 -20.08 -16.07
C ASN A 481 2.28 -20.69 -15.44
N ASN A 482 3.02 -21.51 -16.19
CA ASN A 482 4.12 -22.33 -15.67
C ASN A 482 5.40 -21.54 -15.32
N ARG A 483 5.52 -20.29 -15.81
CA ARG A 483 6.67 -19.40 -15.59
C ARG A 483 6.26 -17.92 -15.54
N ARG A 484 7.17 -17.04 -15.13
CA ARG A 484 7.02 -15.58 -15.20
C ARG A 484 8.22 -14.93 -15.89
N ASN A 485 7.97 -14.01 -16.81
CA ASN A 485 8.95 -13.01 -17.23
C ASN A 485 8.76 -11.78 -16.35
N VAL A 486 9.59 -11.62 -15.35
CA VAL A 486 9.49 -10.56 -14.34
C VAL A 486 9.91 -9.23 -14.94
N ILE A 487 9.00 -8.25 -14.82
CA ILE A 487 9.23 -6.83 -15.02
C ILE A 487 9.53 -6.19 -13.65
N GLY A 488 8.64 -6.41 -12.68
CA GLY A 488 8.88 -6.15 -11.27
C GLY A 488 8.82 -4.66 -10.88
N GLY A 489 8.04 -3.84 -11.59
CA GLY A 489 7.97 -2.42 -11.28
C GLY A 489 6.96 -1.62 -12.10
N SER A 490 6.97 -0.32 -11.84
CA SER A 490 6.16 0.68 -12.55
C SER A 490 6.76 1.04 -13.90
N VAL A 491 6.01 0.81 -14.98
CA VAL A 491 6.52 0.85 -16.36
C VAL A 491 5.47 1.39 -17.32
N ILE A 492 5.96 1.83 -18.47
CA ILE A 492 5.15 2.08 -19.67
C ILE A 492 5.31 0.89 -20.60
N LEU A 493 4.18 0.26 -20.96
CA LEU A 493 4.17 -0.97 -21.77
C LEU A 493 3.01 -0.94 -22.79
N PRO A 494 3.25 -1.33 -24.05
CA PRO A 494 2.20 -1.46 -25.05
C PRO A 494 1.31 -2.69 -24.80
N LEU A 495 0.02 -2.58 -25.11
CA LEU A 495 -0.89 -3.73 -25.16
C LEU A 495 -0.79 -4.44 -26.51
N LEU A 496 0.25 -5.26 -26.66
CA LEU A 496 0.49 -6.05 -27.87
C LEU A 496 -0.32 -7.35 -27.89
N LYS A 497 -0.64 -7.84 -29.09
CA LYS A 497 -1.22 -9.19 -29.27
C LYS A 497 -0.20 -10.30 -28.96
N THR A 498 1.07 -10.01 -29.21
CA THR A 498 2.22 -10.89 -28.95
C THR A 498 3.41 -10.03 -28.59
N TYR A 499 4.16 -10.40 -27.54
CA TYR A 499 5.40 -9.72 -27.18
C TYR A 499 6.57 -10.38 -27.92
N PRO A 500 7.37 -9.64 -28.72
CA PRO A 500 8.46 -10.22 -29.52
C PRO A 500 9.51 -10.98 -28.70
N GLU A 501 9.76 -10.54 -27.46
CA GLU A 501 10.79 -11.13 -26.59
C GLU A 501 10.36 -12.46 -25.99
N ASP A 502 9.05 -12.71 -25.96
CA ASP A 502 8.50 -14.00 -25.59
C ASP A 502 7.11 -14.18 -26.23
N PRO A 503 7.06 -14.79 -27.42
CA PRO A 503 5.80 -15.02 -28.12
C PRO A 503 4.82 -15.96 -27.40
N GLU A 504 5.28 -16.74 -26.42
CA GLU A 504 4.41 -17.59 -25.60
C GLU A 504 3.76 -16.81 -24.45
N ALA A 505 4.29 -15.63 -24.09
CA ALA A 505 3.69 -14.78 -23.07
C ALA A 505 2.29 -14.37 -23.52
N ARG A 506 1.31 -14.60 -22.66
CA ARG A 506 -0.07 -14.24 -22.92
C ARG A 506 -0.18 -12.72 -22.99
N SER A 507 -0.76 -12.21 -24.08
CA SER A 507 -1.14 -10.80 -24.16
C SER A 507 -2.03 -10.41 -22.99
N LEU A 508 -1.76 -9.23 -22.41
CA LEU A 508 -2.62 -8.64 -21.38
C LEU A 508 -4.04 -8.39 -21.92
N ALA A 509 -4.18 -8.03 -23.20
CA ALA A 509 -5.47 -7.89 -23.85
C ALA A 509 -6.15 -9.23 -24.18
N GLY A 510 -5.42 -10.34 -24.10
CA GLY A 510 -5.90 -11.71 -24.25
C GLY A 510 -6.29 -12.41 -22.94
N LYS A 511 -6.24 -11.73 -21.78
CA LYS A 511 -6.72 -12.26 -20.49
C LYS A 511 -8.24 -12.50 -20.52
N ARG A 512 -8.78 -13.35 -19.64
CA ARG A 512 -10.20 -13.74 -19.68
C ARG A 512 -11.08 -12.54 -19.34
N LEU A 513 -10.71 -11.82 -18.28
CA LEU A 513 -11.27 -10.52 -17.95
C LEU A 513 -10.61 -9.43 -18.77
N PHE A 514 -11.42 -8.54 -19.36
CA PHE A 514 -10.97 -7.28 -19.94
C PHE A 514 -12.11 -6.27 -19.84
N GLU A 515 -11.92 -5.23 -19.04
CA GLU A 515 -12.90 -4.19 -18.81
C GLU A 515 -12.21 -2.84 -18.78
N ILE A 516 -12.91 -1.81 -19.25
CA ILE A 516 -12.39 -0.44 -19.20
C ILE A 516 -13.32 0.44 -18.39
N SER A 517 -12.78 1.42 -17.66
CA SER A 517 -13.55 2.44 -16.96
C SER A 517 -13.01 3.82 -17.28
N VAL A 518 -13.87 4.66 -17.87
CA VAL A 518 -13.51 6.02 -18.29
C VAL A 518 -13.93 7.02 -17.21
N ILE A 519 -12.96 7.61 -16.52
CA ILE A 519 -13.17 8.60 -15.47
C ILE A 519 -13.55 9.94 -16.11
N GLY A 520 -14.64 10.56 -15.64
CA GLY A 520 -15.04 11.93 -15.98
C GLY A 520 -16.33 12.08 -16.79
N ASP A 521 -16.74 11.07 -17.56
CA ASP A 521 -17.96 11.15 -18.38
C ASP A 521 -19.17 10.50 -17.68
N GLY A 522 -20.14 11.33 -17.26
CA GLY A 522 -21.47 10.90 -16.80
C GLY A 522 -21.65 10.70 -15.28
N ASN A 523 -22.91 10.45 -14.89
CA ASN A 523 -23.41 10.19 -13.52
C ASN A 523 -22.83 8.90 -12.88
N ALA A 524 -21.52 8.66 -13.00
CA ALA A 524 -20.85 7.74 -12.09
C ALA A 524 -21.03 8.32 -10.68
N ASP A 525 -21.82 7.62 -9.87
CA ASP A 525 -22.13 7.97 -8.50
C ASP A 525 -20.82 7.98 -7.69
N ALA A 526 -20.20 9.15 -7.56
CA ALA A 526 -19.05 9.34 -6.67
C ALA A 526 -19.44 9.07 -5.20
N SER A 527 -20.75 9.04 -4.91
CA SER A 527 -21.37 8.63 -3.65
C SER A 527 -21.68 7.13 -3.55
N GLY A 528 -21.72 6.39 -4.66
CA GLY A 528 -22.09 4.96 -4.69
C GLY A 528 -21.10 4.06 -3.96
N ASP A 529 -19.85 4.51 -3.82
CA ASP A 529 -18.81 3.86 -3.00
C ASP A 529 -19.05 3.99 -1.49
N ALA A 530 -19.87 4.95 -1.03
CA ALA A 530 -20.17 5.13 0.40
C ALA A 530 -21.23 4.12 0.89
N ALA A 531 -22.12 3.64 0.02
CA ALA A 531 -23.24 2.78 0.39
C ALA A 531 -22.87 1.30 0.58
N HIS A 532 -21.72 0.86 0.07
CA HIS A 532 -21.25 -0.52 0.25
C HIS A 532 -20.33 -0.64 1.47
N ALA A 533 -20.77 -1.44 2.46
CA ALA A 533 -19.89 -1.97 3.48
C ALA A 533 -18.68 -2.61 2.79
N LYS A 534 -17.48 -2.31 3.30
CA LYS A 534 -16.23 -2.85 2.76
C LYS A 534 -16.35 -4.35 2.60
N SER A 535 -15.99 -4.85 1.42
CA SER A 535 -16.02 -6.27 1.10
C SER A 535 -15.31 -7.07 2.20
N ALA A 536 -16.08 -7.87 2.93
CA ALA A 536 -15.55 -9.00 3.66
C ALA A 536 -15.29 -10.12 2.62
N ASP A 537 -14.18 -9.98 1.91
CA ASP A 537 -13.57 -10.90 0.96
C ASP A 537 -14.34 -11.18 -0.36
N THR A 538 -13.71 -10.83 -1.50
CA THR A 538 -13.88 -11.56 -2.76
C THR A 538 -12.73 -12.57 -2.91
N PRO A 539 -12.99 -13.89 -3.00
CA PRO A 539 -11.96 -14.93 -3.04
C PRO A 539 -10.99 -14.93 -4.24
N GLU A 540 -11.13 -14.03 -5.22
CA GLU A 540 -10.52 -14.18 -6.55
C GLU A 540 -9.33 -13.25 -6.86
N GLU A 541 -8.93 -12.34 -5.97
CA GLU A 541 -7.91 -11.32 -6.32
C GLU A 541 -6.47 -11.71 -5.94
N MET A 542 -6.07 -12.96 -6.21
CA MET A 542 -4.65 -13.27 -6.29
C MET A 542 -4.24 -13.28 -7.77
N PRO A 543 -3.08 -12.71 -8.14
CA PRO A 543 -2.56 -12.82 -9.49
C PRO A 543 -2.38 -14.31 -9.78
N GLN A 544 -3.22 -14.82 -10.68
CA GLN A 544 -2.91 -16.04 -11.42
C GLN A 544 -1.91 -15.68 -12.51
#